data_AF-A0A848CZ87-F1
#
_entry.id   AF-A0A848CZ87-F1
#
_cell.length_a   1.000
_cell.length_b   1.000
_cell.length_c   1.000
_cell.angle_alpha   90.00
_cell.angle_beta   90.00
_cell.angle_gamma   90.00
#
_symmetry.space_group_name_H-M   'P 1'
#
loop_
_entity.id
_entity.type
_entity.pdbx_description
1 polymer ?
#
loop_
_entity_poly.entity_id
_entity_poly.type
_entity_poly.pdbx_seq_one_letter_code
_entity_poly.pdbx_strand_id
1 'polypeptide(L)'
;MVSGEEICRFDSQAFSCFDNMVETLMHEANEQIVRIDTGDKKNTNLERMYARWRLQHLQQCFGECVPGVYRSTYNSLWSQLYRLEHQAGYRNPYVVYLLEKVLCRDSSSVV
;
A
#
# COMPACT_ATOMS: atom_id res chain seq x y z
N MET A 1 -29.71 10.66 -19.25
CA MET A 1 -30.21 10.13 -17.96
C MET A 1 -29.23 9.08 -17.48
N VAL A 2 -28.30 9.45 -16.60
CA VAL A 2 -27.59 8.49 -15.73
C VAL A 2 -27.31 9.25 -14.43
N SER A 3 -28.26 9.20 -13.49
CA SER A 3 -28.06 9.67 -12.13
C SER A 3 -28.20 8.47 -11.22
N GLY A 4 -27.24 7.55 -11.34
CA GLY A 4 -26.95 6.58 -10.29
C GLY A 4 -25.75 7.12 -9.55
N GLU A 5 -25.97 7.85 -8.47
CA GLU A 5 -24.90 8.17 -7.51
C GLU A 5 -24.44 6.84 -6.92
N GLU A 6 -23.42 6.21 -7.53
CA GLU A 6 -22.72 5.11 -6.90
C GLU A 6 -22.07 5.67 -5.64
N ILE A 7 -22.61 5.26 -4.49
CA ILE A 7 -22.11 5.69 -3.18
C ILE A 7 -20.66 5.21 -3.07
N CYS A 8 -19.71 6.14 -3.14
CA CYS A 8 -18.30 5.86 -2.91
C CYS A 8 -18.11 5.57 -1.43
N ARG A 9 -17.77 4.32 -1.10
CA ARG A 9 -17.59 3.86 0.28
C ARG A 9 -16.22 3.25 0.47
N PHE A 10 -15.58 3.63 1.55
CA PHE A 10 -14.42 2.95 2.10
C PHE A 10 -14.74 2.54 3.53
N ASP A 11 -14.78 1.23 3.76
CA ASP A 11 -15.16 0.65 5.05
C ASP A 11 -16.52 1.19 5.55
N SER A 12 -16.53 1.90 6.67
CA SER A 12 -17.71 2.50 7.30
C SER A 12 -17.98 3.93 6.87
N GLN A 13 -17.11 4.53 6.05
CA GLN A 13 -17.20 5.92 5.62
C GLN A 13 -17.83 6.02 4.22
N ALA A 14 -18.83 6.90 4.11
CA ALA A 14 -19.42 7.28 2.83
C ALA A 14 -18.86 8.64 2.39
N PHE A 15 -18.60 8.76 1.09
CA PHE A 15 -18.08 9.97 0.47
C PHE A 15 -19.11 10.55 -0.50
N SER A 16 -19.10 11.88 -0.61
CA SER A 16 -20.02 12.61 -1.50
C SER A 16 -19.69 12.40 -2.98
N CYS A 17 -18.44 12.11 -3.32
CA CYS A 17 -18.04 11.70 -4.66
C CYS A 17 -16.75 10.88 -4.63
N PHE A 18 -16.43 10.27 -5.78
CA PHE A 18 -15.24 9.47 -5.97
C PHE A 18 -13.95 10.25 -5.73
N ASP A 19 -13.85 11.46 -6.28
CA ASP A 19 -12.65 12.29 -6.14
C ASP A 19 -12.37 12.64 -4.67
N ASN A 20 -13.41 12.99 -3.91
CA ASN A 20 -13.28 13.26 -2.47
C ASN A 20 -12.78 12.04 -1.70
N MET A 21 -13.24 10.83 -2.05
CA MET A 21 -12.73 9.59 -1.47
C MET A 21 -11.25 9.41 -1.81
N VAL A 22 -10.89 9.54 -3.08
CA VAL A 22 -9.51 9.37 -3.55
C VAL A 22 -8.56 10.33 -2.85
N GLU A 23 -8.90 11.62 -2.80
CA GLU A 23 -8.09 12.64 -2.13
C GLU A 23 -7.96 12.36 -0.64
N THR A 24 -9.05 12.01 0.03
CA THR A 24 -9.05 11.70 1.48
C THR A 24 -8.14 10.51 1.76
N LEU A 25 -8.30 9.41 1.03
CA LEU A 25 -7.52 8.19 1.25
C LEU A 25 -6.03 8.38 0.93
N MET A 26 -5.69 9.14 -0.11
CA MET A 26 -4.30 9.50 -0.40
C MET A 26 -3.71 10.40 0.68
N HIS A 27 -4.49 11.37 1.18
CA HIS A 27 -4.06 12.26 2.24
C HIS A 27 -3.79 11.49 3.54
N GLU A 28 -4.71 10.64 3.98
CA GLU A 28 -4.54 9.80 5.18
C GLU A 28 -3.35 8.84 5.06
N ALA A 29 -3.16 8.23 3.88
CA ALA A 29 -2.01 7.39 3.62
C ALA A 29 -0.69 8.18 3.71
N ASN A 30 -0.67 9.39 3.14
CA ASN A 30 0.48 10.29 3.20
C ASN A 30 0.80 10.70 4.64
N GLU A 31 -0.20 11.14 5.42
CA GLU A 31 0.01 11.52 6.82
C GLU A 31 0.63 10.38 7.62
N GLN A 32 0.10 9.17 7.45
CA GLN A 32 0.61 8.00 8.14
C GLN A 32 2.07 7.70 7.76
N ILE A 33 2.41 7.77 6.47
CA ILE A 33 3.78 7.56 5.98
C ILE A 33 4.72 8.63 6.55
N VAL A 34 4.32 9.91 6.50
CA VAL A 34 5.12 11.03 7.04
C VAL A 34 5.35 10.88 8.54
N ARG A 35 4.34 10.48 9.31
CA ARG A 35 4.50 10.21 10.75
C ARG A 35 5.48 9.07 11.03
N ILE A 36 5.53 8.05 10.17
CA ILE A 36 6.55 6.99 10.30
C ILE A 36 7.94 7.52 9.94
N ASP A 37 8.05 8.28 8.85
CA ASP A 37 9.34 8.80 8.36
C ASP A 37 9.98 9.80 9.32
N THR A 38 9.17 10.64 9.96
CA THR A 38 9.62 11.63 10.96
C THR A 38 9.93 10.99 12.32
N GLY A 39 9.52 9.75 12.54
CA GLY A 39 9.70 9.03 13.79
C GLY A 39 8.59 9.25 14.82
N ASP A 40 7.56 10.03 14.51
CA ASP A 40 6.36 10.19 15.35
C ASP A 40 5.65 8.84 15.57
N LYS A 41 5.71 7.95 14.58
CA LYS A 41 5.22 6.57 14.64
C LYS A 41 6.34 5.58 14.36
N LYS A 42 6.31 4.43 15.04
CA LYS A 42 7.28 3.36 14.79
C LYS A 42 7.03 2.72 13.43
N ASN A 43 8.11 2.42 12.71
CA ASN A 43 8.07 1.71 11.44
C ASN A 43 7.76 0.21 11.63
N THR A 44 6.54 -0.10 12.06
CA THR A 44 6.04 -1.47 12.27
C THR A 44 5.11 -1.91 11.14
N ASN A 45 4.86 -3.22 11.02
CA ASN A 45 3.89 -3.74 10.04
C ASN A 45 2.49 -3.13 10.25
N LEU A 46 2.04 -3.01 11.50
CA LEU A 46 0.72 -2.47 11.84
C LEU A 46 0.56 -1.02 11.36
N GLU A 47 1.55 -0.16 11.64
CA GLU A 47 1.49 1.25 11.24
C GLU A 47 1.57 1.41 9.72
N ARG A 48 2.34 0.55 9.03
CA ARG A 48 2.38 0.54 7.56
C ARG A 48 1.10 -0.01 6.93
N MET A 49 0.45 -0.97 7.59
CA MET A 49 -0.80 -1.58 7.11
C MET A 49 -1.92 -0.55 6.96
N TYR A 50 -1.96 0.45 7.85
CA TYR A 50 -2.94 1.53 7.77
C TYR A 50 -2.87 2.29 6.44
N ALA A 51 -1.67 2.69 6.02
CA ALA A 51 -1.46 3.36 4.73
C ALA A 51 -1.68 2.38 3.56
N ARG A 52 -1.16 1.14 3.69
CA ARG A 52 -1.30 0.10 2.66
C ARG A 52 -2.76 -0.18 2.31
N TRP A 53 -3.61 -0.34 3.31
CA TRP A 53 -5.01 -0.71 3.12
C TRP A 53 -5.77 0.34 2.29
N ARG A 54 -5.50 1.62 2.52
CA ARG A 54 -6.05 2.74 1.73
C ARG A 54 -5.57 2.70 0.29
N LEU A 55 -4.27 2.55 0.08
CA LEU A 55 -3.69 2.48 -1.25
C LEU A 55 -4.17 1.25 -2.03
N GLN A 56 -4.37 0.11 -1.36
CA GLN A 56 -4.95 -1.10 -1.98
C GLN A 56 -6.40 -0.90 -2.38
N HIS A 57 -7.20 -0.22 -1.55
CA HIS A 57 -8.56 0.11 -1.93
C HIS A 57 -8.60 1.01 -3.16
N LEU A 58 -7.75 2.05 -3.20
CA LEU A 58 -7.61 2.89 -4.38
C LEU A 58 -7.21 2.09 -5.62
N GLN A 59 -6.31 1.10 -5.48
CA GLN A 59 -5.98 0.19 -6.58
C GLN A 59 -7.20 -0.55 -7.13
N GLN A 60 -8.06 -1.06 -6.24
CA GLN A 60 -9.29 -1.75 -6.63
C GLN A 60 -10.25 -0.80 -7.33
N CYS A 61 -10.39 0.43 -6.83
CA CYS A 61 -11.22 1.47 -7.42
C CYS A 61 -10.74 1.91 -8.80
N PHE A 62 -9.42 2.04 -9.00
CA PHE A 62 -8.85 2.44 -10.29
C PHE A 62 -8.88 1.31 -11.33
N GLY A 63 -8.98 0.05 -10.90
CA GLY A 63 -8.98 -1.11 -11.78
C GLY A 63 -7.65 -1.26 -12.52
N GLU A 64 -7.71 -1.34 -13.86
CA GLU A 64 -6.53 -1.59 -14.69
C GLU A 64 -5.61 -0.36 -14.85
N CYS A 65 -6.13 0.86 -14.67
CA CYS A 65 -5.37 2.08 -14.94
C CYS A 65 -5.63 3.17 -13.91
N VAL A 66 -4.57 3.65 -13.27
CA VAL A 66 -4.62 4.80 -12.36
C VAL A 66 -4.87 6.08 -13.19
N PRO A 67 -5.90 6.89 -12.86
CA PRO A 67 -6.16 8.15 -13.54
C PRO A 67 -4.93 9.07 -13.54
N GLY A 68 -4.69 9.74 -14.66
CA GLY A 68 -3.47 10.55 -14.86
C GLY A 68 -3.26 11.62 -13.78
N VAL A 69 -4.36 12.21 -13.28
CA VAL A 69 -4.35 13.25 -12.25
C VAL A 69 -3.78 12.76 -10.92
N TYR A 70 -4.03 11.48 -10.58
CA TYR A 70 -3.62 10.90 -9.29
C TYR A 70 -2.34 10.06 -9.39
N ARG A 71 -1.94 9.66 -10.59
CA ARG A 71 -0.88 8.68 -10.84
C ARG A 71 0.44 9.02 -10.17
N SER A 72 0.88 10.28 -10.26
CA SER A 72 2.16 10.70 -9.66
C SER A 72 2.13 10.52 -8.14
N THR A 73 1.13 11.11 -7.47
CA THR A 73 0.98 11.04 -6.01
C THR A 73 0.82 9.61 -5.54
N TYR A 74 -0.07 8.84 -6.17
CA TYR A 74 -0.32 7.44 -5.85
C TYR A 74 0.96 6.58 -5.94
N ASN A 75 1.73 6.72 -7.02
CA ASN A 75 2.98 5.98 -7.20
C ASN A 75 4.05 6.41 -6.20
N SER A 76 4.13 7.69 -5.85
CA SER A 76 5.04 8.20 -4.82
C SER A 76 4.72 7.61 -3.45
N LEU A 77 3.44 7.54 -3.06
CA LEU A 77 3.03 6.95 -1.78
C LEU A 77 3.38 5.46 -1.69
N TRP A 78 3.12 4.68 -2.75
CA TRP A 78 3.54 3.29 -2.80
C TRP A 78 5.06 3.13 -2.66
N SER A 79 5.81 3.97 -3.36
CA SER A 79 7.29 3.94 -3.33
C SER A 79 7.83 4.26 -1.92
N GLN A 80 7.25 5.25 -1.23
CA GLN A 80 7.61 5.59 0.15
C GLN A 80 7.25 4.46 1.11
N LEU A 81 6.07 3.85 0.95
CA LEU A 81 5.65 2.70 1.76
C LEU A 81 6.60 1.50 1.59
N TYR A 82 6.98 1.17 0.35
CA TYR A 82 7.96 0.10 0.08
C TYR A 82 9.33 0.41 0.67
N ARG A 83 9.79 1.66 0.61
CA ARG A 83 11.03 2.07 1.27
C ARG A 83 10.96 1.82 2.78
N LEU A 84 9.86 2.22 3.42
CA LEU A 84 9.64 1.99 4.85
C LEU A 84 9.63 0.49 5.20
N GLU A 85 8.97 -0.34 4.39
CA GLU A 85 9.00 -1.79 4.55
C GLU A 85 10.41 -2.34 4.50
N HIS A 86 11.19 -1.95 3.49
CA HIS A 86 12.56 -2.37 3.32
C HIS A 86 13.45 -1.95 4.51
N GLN A 87 13.30 -0.71 4.99
CA GLN A 87 14.03 -0.20 6.15
C GLN A 87 13.71 -0.97 7.44
N ALA A 88 12.49 -1.48 7.59
CA ALA A 88 12.10 -2.31 8.72
C ALA A 88 12.59 -3.78 8.60
N GLY A 89 13.43 -4.08 7.61
CA GLY A 89 13.90 -5.45 7.34
C GLY A 89 12.77 -6.38 6.90
N TYR A 90 11.65 -5.85 6.41
CA TYR A 90 10.55 -6.67 5.93
C TYR A 90 11.02 -7.49 4.72
N ARG A 91 11.02 -8.81 4.88
CA ARG A 91 11.17 -9.75 3.78
C ARG A 91 9.84 -10.42 3.54
N ASN A 92 9.35 -10.39 2.31
CA ASN A 92 8.13 -11.11 1.96
C ASN A 92 8.33 -12.61 2.32
N PRO A 93 7.44 -13.22 3.14
CA PRO A 93 7.59 -14.61 3.57
C PRO A 93 7.76 -15.60 2.42
N TYR A 94 7.13 -15.34 1.27
CA TYR A 94 7.29 -16.17 0.09
C TYR A 94 8.69 -16.05 -0.53
N VAL A 95 9.28 -14.85 -0.52
CA VAL A 95 10.67 -14.64 -0.97
C VAL A 95 11.65 -15.32 -0.01
N VAL A 96 11.41 -15.22 1.30
CA VAL A 96 12.21 -15.95 2.31
C VAL A 96 12.14 -17.45 2.05
N TYR A 97 10.94 -18.00 1.87
CA TYR A 97 10.73 -19.41 1.56
C TYR A 97 11.44 -19.86 0.28
N LEU A 98 11.37 -19.05 -0.80
CA LEU A 98 12.08 -19.35 -2.05
C LEU A 98 13.60 -19.32 -1.86
N LEU A 99 14.12 -18.33 -1.15
CA LEU A 99 15.54 -18.22 -0.84
C LEU A 99 16.03 -19.40 0.01
N GLU A 100 15.27 -19.80 1.03
CA GLU A 100 15.56 -20.99 1.83
C GLU A 100 15.59 -22.25 0.96
N LYS A 101 14.65 -22.41 0.03
CA LYS A 101 14.64 -23.57 -0.88
C LYS A 101 15.82 -23.61 -1.84
N VAL A 102 16.29 -22.45 -2.31
CA VAL A 102 17.45 -22.37 -3.21
C VAL A 102 18.74 -22.62 -2.42
N LEU A 103 18.92 -21.93 -1.29
CA LEU A 103 20.13 -22.02 -0.47
C LEU A 103 20.30 -23.38 0.23
N CYS A 104 19.20 -24.04 0.61
CA CYS A 104 19.28 -25.39 1.21
C CYS A 104 19.47 -26.51 0.18
N ARG A 105 19.31 -26.26 -1.13
CA ARG A 105 19.57 -27.26 -2.19
C ARG A 105 21.06 -27.46 -2.46
N ASP A 106 21.87 -26.42 -2.30
CA ASP A 106 23.32 -26.51 -2.52
C ASP A 106 24.04 -27.35 -1.45
N SER A 107 23.42 -27.53 -0.28
CA SER A 107 23.96 -28.32 0.84
C SER A 107 23.75 -29.84 0.70
N SER A 108 23.07 -30.33 -0.35
CA SER A 108 22.76 -31.76 -0.52
C SER A 108 23.58 -32.48 -1.61
N SER A 109 24.66 -31.87 -2.09
CA SER A 109 25.59 -32.50 -3.05
C SER A 109 26.91 -32.93 -2.38
N VAL A 110 26.81 -33.74 -1.33
CA VAL A 110 27.93 -34.54 -0.83
C VAL A 110 27.41 -35.93 -0.45
N VAL A 111 27.30 -36.82 -1.44
CA VAL A 111 27.65 -38.25 -1.38
C VAL A 111 27.99 -38.71 -2.79
#